data_AF-A0A6A0B387-F1
#
_entry.id   AF-A0A6A0B387-F1
#
_cell.length_a   1.000
_cell.length_b   1.000
_cell.length_c   1.000
_cell.angle_alpha   90.00
_cell.angle_beta   90.00
_cell.angle_gamma   90.00
#
_symmetry.space_group_name_H-M   'P 1'
#
loop_
_entity.id
_entity.type
_entity.pdbx_description
1 polymer ?
#
loop_
_entity_poly.entity_id
_entity_poly.type
_entity_poly.pdbx_seq_one_letter_code
_entity_poly.pdbx_strand_id
1 'polypeptide(L)' 'MAEALNGTFKAELIEHQGPWRDFDQVERAVFQWVAWYNSERLHSALDYVPPDEYEQAHWAQLHEVPQTA' A
#
# COMPACT_ATOMS: atom_id res chain seq x y z
N MET A 1 13.44 0.41 -1.85
CA MET A 1 11.96 0.36 -1.90
C MET A 1 11.31 0.87 -0.61
N ALA A 2 11.77 0.44 0.57
CA ALA A 2 11.24 0.93 1.85
C ALA A 2 11.30 2.46 2.04
N GLU A 3 12.34 3.11 1.51
CA GLU A 3 12.51 4.57 1.61
C GLU A 3 11.42 5.36 0.87
N ALA A 4 11.01 4.90 -0.32
CA ALA A 4 9.96 5.55 -1.10
C ALA A 4 8.60 5.43 -0.40
N LEU A 5 8.27 4.22 0.10
CA LEU A 5 7.05 3.98 0.88
C LEU A 5 7.01 4.87 2.13
N ASN A 6 8.11 4.96 2.88
CA ASN A 6 8.19 5.79 4.08
C ASN A 6 8.07 7.29 3.75
N GLY A 7 8.67 7.73 2.64
CA GLY A 7 8.49 9.10 2.15
C GLY A 7 7.03 9.43 1.87
N THR A 8 6.33 8.53 1.18
CA THR A 8 4.91 8.71 0.89
C THR A 8 4.03 8.65 2.13
N PHE A 9 4.29 7.72 3.04
CA PHE A 9 3.61 7.61 4.32
C PHE A 9 3.71 8.91 5.14
N LYS A 10 4.91 9.49 5.23
CA LYS A 10 5.10 10.76 5.96
C LYS A 10 4.35 11.91 5.31
N ALA A 11 4.44 12.06 3.99
CA ALA A 11 3.77 13.13 3.26
C ALA A 11 2.24 13.04 3.34
N GLU A 12 1.68 11.87 3.04
CA GLU A 12 0.22 11.71 2.91
C GLU A 12 -0.50 11.53 4.23
N LEU A 13 0.12 10.84 5.20
CA LEU A 13 -0.48 10.62 6.51
C LEU A 13 -0.03 11.68 7.49
N ILE A 14 1.27 11.74 7.79
CA ILE A 14 1.77 12.52 8.92
C ILE A 14 1.64 14.03 8.68
N GLU A 15 2.05 14.50 7.50
CA GLU A 15 2.08 15.93 7.16
C GLU A 15 0.70 16.45 6.71
N HIS A 16 0.00 15.72 5.85
CA HIS A 16 -1.29 16.17 5.31
C HIS A 16 -2.49 15.97 6.25
N GLN A 17 -2.54 14.90 7.06
CA GLN A 17 -3.70 14.61 7.93
C GLN A 17 -3.50 15.07 9.38
N GLY A 18 -2.31 15.58 9.70
CA GLY A 18 -2.05 16.22 10.99
C GLY A 18 -2.78 17.55 11.18
N PRO A 19 -2.68 18.18 12.37
CA PRO A 19 -1.84 17.80 13.50
C PRO A 19 -2.45 16.68 14.37
N TRP A 20 -1.56 15.84 14.90
CA TRP A 20 -1.91 14.70 15.76
C TRP A 20 -1.81 15.08 17.24
N ARG A 21 -2.79 14.66 18.04
CA ARG A 21 -2.88 15.03 19.46
C ARG A 21 -2.33 13.95 20.40
N ASP A 22 -2.48 12.68 19.99
CA ASP A 22 -2.14 11.52 20.78
C ASP A 22 -1.80 10.32 19.89
N PHE A 23 -1.18 9.30 20.50
CA PHE A 23 -0.74 8.10 19.81
C PHE A 23 -1.91 7.30 19.24
N ASP A 24 -3.03 7.17 19.96
CA ASP A 24 -4.21 6.43 19.50
C ASP A 24 -4.80 7.02 18.22
N GLN A 25 -4.78 8.34 18.07
CA GLN A 25 -5.19 9.00 16.82
C GLN A 25 -4.29 8.60 15.64
N VAL A 26 -2.96 8.59 15.85
CA VAL A 26 -2.00 8.19 14.82
C VAL A 26 -2.17 6.71 14.48
N GLU A 27 -2.27 5.83 15.47
CA GLU A 27 -2.41 4.39 15.27
C GLU A 27 -3.63 4.05 14.40
N ARG A 28 -4.81 4.62 14.72
CA ARG A 28 -6.02 4.44 13.92
C ARG A 28 -5.86 4.98 12.50
N ALA A 29 -5.17 6.10 12.34
CA ALA A 29 -4.93 6.69 11.03
C ALA A 29 -3.96 5.85 10.20
N VAL A 30 -2.95 5.23 10.82
CA VAL A 30 -2.04 4.27 10.16
C VAL A 30 -2.82 3.07 9.65
N PHE A 31 -3.70 2.47 10.46
CA PHE A 31 -4.52 1.34 10.00
C PHE A 31 -5.39 1.71 8.79
N GLN A 32 -6.03 2.87 8.82
CA GLN A 32 -6.84 3.36 7.70
C GLN A 32 -5.98 3.63 6.46
N TRP A 33 -4.83 4.26 6.63
CA TRP A 33 -3.93 4.57 5.53
C TRP A 33 -3.37 3.30 4.88
N VAL A 34 -2.99 2.28 5.67
CA VAL A 34 -2.50 1.00 5.15
C VAL A 34 -3.61 0.25 4.40
N ALA A 35 -4.83 0.23 4.95
CA ALA A 35 -5.97 -0.37 4.27
C ALA A 35 -6.19 0.29 2.90
N TRP A 36 -6.34 1.62 2.88
CA TRP A 36 -6.50 2.39 1.65
C TRP A 36 -5.34 2.21 0.67
N TYR A 37 -4.09 2.26 1.16
CA TYR A 37 -2.90 2.09 0.33
C TYR A 37 -2.92 0.75 -0.41
N ASN A 38 -3.30 -0.33 0.27
CA ASN A 38 -3.26 -1.67 -0.33
C ASN A 38 -4.48 -1.95 -1.23
N SER A 39 -5.67 -1.50 -0.84
CA SER A 39 -6.91 -1.89 -1.55
C SER A 39 -7.42 -0.87 -2.56
N GLU A 40 -7.04 0.40 -2.45
CA GLU A 40 -7.68 1.48 -3.23
C GLU A 40 -6.69 2.42 -3.93
N ARG A 41 -5.45 2.51 -3.42
CA ARG A 41 -4.48 3.46 -3.96
C ARG A 41 -3.92 3.01 -5.30
N LEU A 42 -4.14 3.83 -6.33
CA LEU A 42 -3.62 3.56 -7.67
C LEU A 42 -2.14 3.97 -7.78
N HIS A 43 -1.32 3.08 -8.34
CA HIS A 43 0.09 3.34 -8.58
C HIS A 43 0.40 3.32 -10.07
N SER A 44 0.93 4.42 -10.61
CA SER A 44 1.32 4.50 -12.04
C SER A 44 2.37 3.46 -12.44
N ALA A 45 3.23 3.05 -11.50
CA ALA A 45 4.20 1.97 -11.70
C ALA A 45 3.54 0.57 -11.79
N LEU A 46 2.31 0.42 -11.32
CA LEU A 46 1.52 -0.80 -11.35
C LEU A 46 0.39 -0.72 -12.38
N ASP A 47 0.54 0.10 -13.42
CA ASP A 47 -0.52 0.34 -14.43
C ASP A 47 -1.84 0.89 -13.84
N TYR A 48 -1.72 1.71 -12.79
CA TYR A 48 -2.86 2.30 -12.07
C TYR A 48 -3.79 1.27 -11.41
N VAL A 49 -3.25 0.16 -10.91
CA VAL A 49 -3.99 -0.76 -10.04
C VAL A 49 -3.51 -0.67 -8.58
N PRO A 50 -4.34 -1.08 -7.60
CA PRO A 50 -3.92 -1.20 -6.21
C PRO A 50 -2.83 -2.27 -6.01
N PRO A 51 -1.97 -2.14 -4.99
CA PRO A 51 -0.94 -3.13 -4.69
C PRO A 51 -1.50 -4.54 -4.49
N ASP A 52 -2.64 -4.66 -3.80
CA ASP A 52 -3.26 -5.96 -3.52
C ASP A 52 -3.72 -6.65 -4.81
N GLU A 53 -4.32 -5.92 -5.75
CA GLU A 53 -4.70 -6.47 -7.05
C GLU A 53 -3.48 -6.87 -7.88
N TYR A 54 -2.42 -6.05 -7.87
CA TYR A 54 -1.17 -6.37 -8.55
C TYR A 54 -0.53 -7.65 -8.00
N GLU A 55 -0.47 -7.80 -6.68
CA GLU A 55 0.07 -8.99 -6.03
C GLU A 55 -0.78 -10.23 -6.32
N GLN A 56 -2.12 -10.13 -6.26
CA GLN A 56 -3.01 -11.22 -6.61
C GLN A 56 -2.80 -11.71 -8.05
N ALA A 57 -2.70 -10.79 -9.01
CA ALA A 57 -2.43 -11.13 -10.40
C ALA A 57 -1.06 -11.81 -10.55
N HIS A 58 -0.02 -11.28 -9.89
CA HIS A 58 1.31 -11.86 -9.90
C HIS A 58 1.33 -13.29 -9.32
N TRP A 59 0.65 -13.53 -8.20
CA TRP A 59 0.54 -14.86 -7.60
C TRP A 59 -0.27 -15.84 -8.45
N ALA A 60 -1.35 -15.38 -9.09
CA ALA A 60 -2.09 -16.20 -10.05
C ALA A 60 -1.17 -16.67 -11.19
N GLN A 61 -0.44 -15.74 -11.82
CA GLN A 61 0.50 -16.06 -12.91
C GLN A 61 1.58 -17.05 -12.48
N LEU A 62 2.12 -16.92 -11.27
CA LEU A 62 3.12 -17.86 -10.75
C LEU A 62 2.55 -19.27 -10.51
N HIS A 63 1.28 -19.38 -10.13
CA HIS A 63 0.60 -20.66 -9.90
C HIS A 63 0.05 -21.30 -11.18
N GLU A 64 -0.07 -20.53 -12.27
CA GLU A 64 -0.49 -21.00 -13.60
C GLU A 64 0.66 -21.60 -14.42
N VAL A 65 1.92 -21.37 -14.04
CA VAL A 65 3.06 -22.05 -14.66
C VAL A 65 3.04 -23.52 -14.23
N PRO A 66 2.75 -24.49 -15.11
CA PRO A 66 2.91 -25.89 -14.76
C PRO A 66 4.37 -26.10 -14.38
N GLN A 67 4.59 -26.67 -13.20
CA GLN A 67 5.90 -27.15 -12.79
C GLN A 67 6.26 -28.30 -13.75
N THR A 68 6.87 -27.96 -14.89
CA THR A 68 7.34 -28.93 -15.88
C THR A 68 8.44 -29.75 -15.21
N ALA A 69 8.08 -30.97 -14.83
CA ALA A 69 9.01 -32.01 -14.39
C ALA A 69 9.77 -32.62 -15.57
#